data_AF-A0A673JSL2-F1
#
_entry.id   AF-A0A673JSL2-F1
#
_cell.length_a   1.000
_cell.length_b   1.000
_cell.length_c   1.000
_cell.angle_alpha   90.00
_cell.angle_beta   90.00
_cell.angle_gamma   90.00
#
_symmetry.space_group_name_H-M   'P 1'
#
loop_
_entity.id
_entity.type
_entity.pdbx_description
1 polymer ?
#
loop_
_entity_poly.entity_id
_entity_poly.type
_entity_poly.pdbx_seq_one_letter_code
_entity_poly.pdbx_strand_id
1 'polypeptide(L)'
;MDPKAMKEELRLFQSTLLQDGLKELLNENKFVDCTLKIGDRCFPCHRLIMAACSPYFRELFFSEDGKEKESGKEVILDDVDPNIMDMIIQYLHSAEIDLTDDNVQEIFAVANRFQIPSVFTVCVNYLQNKLSTRMERYTCALIFSVQSTPVSEGKYVFVQVCQGQWYHQIYLIISCILFCTKLLR
;
A
#
# COMPACT_ATOMS: atom_id res chain seq x y z
N MET A 1 16.89 -31.52 7.31
CA MET A 1 16.19 -30.26 7.00
C MET A 1 14.71 -30.49 7.27
N ASP A 2 14.03 -29.59 7.97
CA ASP A 2 12.59 -29.71 8.25
C ASP A 2 11.80 -29.66 6.92
N PRO A 3 10.94 -30.64 6.59
CA PRO A 3 10.12 -30.62 5.39
C PRO A 3 9.29 -29.35 5.21
N LYS A 4 8.90 -28.66 6.30
CA LYS A 4 8.18 -27.37 6.22
C LYS A 4 9.09 -26.23 5.75
N ALA A 5 10.30 -26.14 6.31
CA ALA A 5 11.28 -25.13 5.94
C ALA A 5 11.65 -25.24 4.45
N MET A 6 11.88 -26.46 3.94
CA MET A 6 12.17 -26.68 2.52
C MET A 6 11.01 -26.24 1.61
N LYS A 7 9.75 -26.45 2.02
CA LYS A 7 8.58 -26.02 1.26
C LYS A 7 8.45 -24.49 1.23
N GLU A 8 8.77 -23.82 2.34
CA GLU A 8 8.76 -22.36 2.44
C GLU A 8 9.86 -21.73 1.58
N GLU A 9 11.07 -22.28 1.58
CA GLU A 9 12.17 -21.84 0.71
C GLU A 9 11.82 -21.95 -0.77
N LEU A 10 11.25 -23.09 -1.21
CA LEU A 10 10.83 -23.27 -2.60
C LEU A 10 9.71 -22.29 -2.99
N ARG A 11 8.77 -22.02 -2.10
CA ARG A 11 7.71 -21.04 -2.32
C ARG A 11 8.27 -19.62 -2.41
N LEU A 12 9.25 -19.29 -1.58
CA LEU A 12 9.93 -18.00 -1.61
C LEU A 12 10.66 -17.83 -2.95
N PHE A 13 11.43 -18.83 -3.39
CA PHE A 13 12.13 -18.82 -4.68
C PHE A 13 11.17 -18.64 -5.87
N GLN A 14 10.04 -19.35 -5.87
CA GLN A 14 9.03 -19.18 -6.90
C GLN A 14 8.42 -17.76 -6.88
N SER A 15 8.19 -17.21 -5.68
CA SER A 15 7.64 -15.86 -5.54
C SER A 15 8.60 -14.81 -6.06
N THR A 16 9.90 -14.89 -5.75
CA THR A 16 10.90 -13.93 -6.22
C THR A 16 11.03 -13.97 -7.74
N LEU A 17 11.10 -15.17 -8.33
CA LEU A 17 11.19 -15.34 -9.78
C LEU A 17 10.00 -14.70 -10.51
N LEU A 18 8.79 -14.80 -9.95
CA LEU A 18 7.61 -14.16 -10.52
C LEU A 18 7.71 -12.62 -10.44
N GLN A 19 8.13 -12.07 -9.30
CA GLN A 19 8.27 -10.61 -9.15
C GLN A 19 9.32 -10.06 -10.13
N ASP A 20 10.47 -10.73 -10.25
CA ASP A 20 11.52 -10.31 -11.20
C ASP A 20 10.99 -10.29 -12.64
N GLY A 21 10.25 -11.33 -13.05
CA GLY A 21 9.62 -11.38 -14.36
C GLY A 21 8.57 -10.28 -14.56
N LEU A 22 7.74 -9.97 -13.56
CA LEU A 22 6.74 -8.89 -13.65
C LEU A 22 7.40 -7.51 -13.76
N LYS A 23 8.48 -7.28 -13.02
CA LYS A 23 9.31 -6.07 -13.08
C LYS A 23 9.93 -5.90 -14.46
N GLU A 24 10.50 -6.96 -15.05
CA GLU A 24 11.05 -6.95 -16.40
C GLU A 24 9.98 -6.60 -17.44
N LEU A 25 8.81 -7.25 -17.38
CA LEU A 25 7.72 -6.98 -18.32
C LEU A 25 7.24 -5.52 -18.25
N LEU A 26 7.16 -4.95 -17.04
CA LEU A 26 6.80 -3.54 -16.86
C LEU A 26 7.86 -2.62 -17.48
N ASN A 27 9.15 -2.86 -17.20
CA ASN A 27 10.26 -2.05 -17.71
C ASN A 27 10.34 -2.09 -19.24
N GLU A 28 10.02 -3.23 -19.84
CA GLU A 28 9.99 -3.41 -21.29
C GLU A 28 8.66 -2.94 -21.93
N ASN A 29 7.70 -2.46 -21.13
CA ASN A 29 6.34 -2.10 -21.54
C ASN A 29 5.60 -3.24 -22.27
N LYS A 30 5.86 -4.49 -21.90
CA LYS A 30 5.18 -5.67 -22.46
C LYS A 30 3.90 -5.95 -21.70
N PHE A 31 2.82 -6.27 -22.43
CA PHE A 31 1.50 -6.58 -21.86
C PHE A 31 0.83 -5.45 -21.05
N VAL A 32 1.37 -4.24 -21.10
CA VAL A 32 0.75 -3.04 -20.51
C VAL A 32 -0.60 -2.77 -21.15
N ASP A 33 -1.64 -2.64 -20.33
CA ASP A 33 -3.04 -2.49 -20.72
C ASP A 33 -3.77 -1.35 -19.96
N CYS A 34 -3.06 -0.65 -19.07
CA CYS A 34 -3.48 0.61 -18.47
C CYS A 34 -2.37 1.67 -18.49
N THR A 35 -2.77 2.93 -18.40
CA THR A 35 -1.87 4.06 -18.11
C THR A 35 -2.49 4.94 -17.04
N LEU A 36 -1.77 5.19 -15.96
CA LEU A 36 -2.15 6.16 -14.94
C LEU A 36 -1.56 7.52 -15.30
N LYS A 37 -2.38 8.56 -15.33
CA LYS A 37 -1.97 9.94 -15.60
C LYS A 37 -2.03 10.75 -14.30
N ILE A 38 -0.93 11.39 -13.96
CA ILE A 38 -0.76 12.16 -12.72
C ILE A 38 -0.05 13.46 -13.07
N GLY A 39 -0.81 14.55 -13.12
CA GLY A 39 -0.35 15.78 -13.76
C GLY A 39 0.09 15.52 -15.20
N ASP A 40 1.33 15.89 -15.52
CA ASP A 40 1.89 15.74 -16.86
C ASP A 40 2.61 14.39 -17.09
N ARG A 41 2.66 13.51 -16.07
CA ARG A 41 3.36 12.22 -16.15
C ARG A 41 2.38 11.08 -16.44
N CYS A 42 2.82 10.16 -17.29
CA CYS A 42 2.09 8.95 -17.64
C CYS A 42 2.85 7.71 -17.14
N PHE A 43 2.14 6.80 -16.48
CA PHE A 43 2.69 5.60 -15.89
C PHE A 43 2.02 4.37 -16.52
N PRO A 44 2.70 3.68 -17.45
CA PRO A 44 2.20 2.41 -17.99
C PRO A 44 2.12 1.36 -16.88
N CYS A 45 1.06 0.55 -16.88
CA CYS A 45 0.80 -0.45 -15.86
C CYS A 45 0.05 -1.68 -16.39
N HIS A 46 0.05 -2.73 -15.57
CA HIS A 46 -0.79 -3.92 -15.77
C HIS A 46 -2.03 -3.84 -14.88
N ARG A 47 -3.23 -3.77 -15.47
CA ARG A 47 -4.50 -3.78 -14.74
C ARG A 47 -4.62 -4.97 -13.82
N LEU A 48 -4.18 -6.14 -14.28
CA LEU A 48 -4.22 -7.38 -13.53
C LEU A 48 -3.48 -7.25 -12.19
N ILE A 49 -2.24 -6.73 -12.22
CA ILE A 49 -1.41 -6.55 -11.02
C ILE A 49 -2.04 -5.52 -10.09
N MET A 50 -2.42 -4.36 -10.63
CA MET A 50 -3.05 -3.29 -9.87
C MET A 50 -4.36 -3.76 -9.19
N ALA A 51 -5.23 -4.47 -9.90
CA ALA A 51 -6.49 -5.02 -9.38
C ALA A 51 -6.29 -6.18 -8.39
N ALA A 52 -5.22 -6.97 -8.55
CA ALA A 52 -4.88 -8.02 -7.59
C ALA A 52 -4.47 -7.40 -6.25
N CYS A 53 -3.68 -6.34 -6.28
CA CYS A 53 -3.12 -5.70 -5.10
C CYS A 53 -4.01 -4.61 -4.46
N SER A 54 -5.01 -4.10 -5.19
CA SER A 54 -5.88 -3.01 -4.73
C SER A 54 -7.35 -3.26 -5.08
N PRO A 55 -8.25 -3.30 -4.08
CA PRO A 55 -9.69 -3.32 -4.31
C PRO A 55 -10.18 -2.05 -5.03
N TYR A 56 -9.59 -0.88 -4.75
CA TYR A 56 -9.93 0.36 -5.46
C TYR A 56 -9.68 0.22 -6.97
N PHE A 57 -8.49 -0.22 -7.37
CA PHE A 57 -8.18 -0.42 -8.79
C PHE A 57 -9.00 -1.56 -9.40
N ARG A 58 -9.35 -2.59 -8.63
CA ARG A 58 -10.26 -3.65 -9.09
C ARG A 58 -11.64 -3.11 -9.44
N GLU A 59 -12.24 -2.31 -8.56
CA GLU A 59 -13.53 -1.67 -8.80
C GLU A 59 -13.45 -0.62 -9.93
N LEU A 60 -12.28 -0.01 -10.11
CA LEU A 60 -12.04 0.94 -11.20
C LEU A 60 -11.97 0.24 -12.57
N PHE A 61 -11.30 -0.90 -12.66
CA PHE A 61 -11.08 -1.60 -13.93
C PHE A 61 -12.21 -2.56 -14.32
N PHE A 62 -12.94 -3.10 -13.35
CA PHE A 62 -13.96 -4.13 -13.59
C PHE A 62 -15.33 -3.69 -13.05
N SER A 63 -16.41 -4.11 -13.72
CA SER A 63 -17.78 -3.99 -13.22
C SER A 63 -18.08 -5.04 -12.14
N GLU A 64 -19.20 -4.89 -11.43
CA GLU A 64 -19.66 -5.90 -10.46
C GLU A 64 -19.84 -7.27 -11.12
N ASP A 65 -20.31 -7.30 -12.38
CA ASP A 65 -20.42 -8.53 -13.19
C ASP A 65 -19.07 -9.05 -13.75
N GLY A 66 -17.93 -8.48 -13.34
CA GLY A 66 -16.59 -8.92 -13.74
C GLY A 66 -16.15 -8.53 -15.16
N LYS A 67 -16.89 -7.64 -15.84
CA LYS A 67 -16.53 -7.17 -17.19
C LYS A 67 -15.54 -6.02 -17.10
N GLU A 68 -14.58 -5.99 -18.02
CA GLU A 68 -13.65 -4.87 -18.16
C GLU A 68 -14.38 -3.58 -18.53
N LYS A 69 -14.03 -2.50 -17.84
CA LYS A 69 -14.50 -1.14 -18.15
C LYS A 69 -13.56 -0.49 -19.16
N GLU A 70 -14.13 0.17 -20.16
CA GLU A 70 -13.36 0.94 -21.16
C GLU A 70 -12.60 2.10 -20.50
N SER A 71 -13.18 2.70 -19.45
CA SER A 71 -12.58 3.77 -18.64
C SER A 71 -11.28 3.35 -17.94
N GLY A 72 -10.97 2.04 -17.88
CA GLY A 72 -9.75 1.54 -17.25
C GLY A 72 -8.48 1.69 -18.10
N LYS A 73 -8.57 2.11 -19.38
CA LYS A 73 -7.40 2.21 -20.28
C LYS A 73 -6.49 3.36 -19.89
N GLU A 74 -7.10 4.47 -19.53
CA GLU A 74 -6.41 5.67 -19.10
C GLU A 74 -7.11 6.20 -17.86
N VAL A 75 -6.39 6.24 -16.74
CA VAL A 75 -6.93 6.66 -15.45
C VAL A 75 -6.22 7.92 -15.02
N ILE A 76 -6.98 9.00 -14.82
CA ILE A 76 -6.44 10.25 -14.30
C ILE A 76 -6.55 10.21 -12.77
N LEU A 77 -5.43 10.45 -12.08
CA LEU A 77 -5.35 10.53 -10.63
C LEU A 77 -4.89 11.93 -10.23
N ASP A 78 -5.79 12.66 -9.56
CA ASP A 78 -5.51 13.99 -9.02
C ASP A 78 -5.04 13.90 -7.56
N ASP A 79 -4.33 14.94 -7.11
CA ASP A 79 -3.85 15.09 -5.73
C ASP A 79 -2.95 13.94 -5.25
N VAL A 80 -2.04 13.47 -6.10
CA VAL A 80 -1.02 12.46 -5.77
C VAL A 80 0.33 12.94 -6.31
N ASP A 81 1.38 12.87 -5.52
CA ASP A 81 2.73 13.12 -6.02
C ASP A 81 3.13 12.02 -7.03
N PRO A 82 3.56 12.39 -8.25
CA PRO A 82 3.90 11.41 -9.28
C PRO A 82 5.05 10.47 -8.89
N ASN A 83 6.02 10.91 -8.08
CA ASN A 83 7.13 10.08 -7.62
C ASN A 83 6.66 9.05 -6.59
N ILE A 84 5.76 9.45 -5.69
CA ILE A 84 5.19 8.54 -4.69
C ILE A 84 4.39 7.44 -5.37
N MET A 85 3.59 7.79 -6.37
CA MET A 85 2.85 6.78 -7.12
C MET A 85 3.78 5.88 -7.94
N ASP A 86 4.84 6.41 -8.53
CA ASP A 86 5.87 5.61 -9.21
C ASP A 86 6.48 4.57 -8.27
N MET A 87 6.90 4.99 -7.06
CA MET A 87 7.42 4.09 -6.04
C MET A 87 6.44 2.96 -5.69
N ILE A 88 5.14 3.27 -5.58
CA ILE A 88 4.11 2.28 -5.31
C ILE A 88 3.94 1.33 -6.51
N ILE A 89 3.88 1.84 -7.74
CA ILE A 89 3.75 1.00 -8.95
C ILE A 89 4.95 0.05 -9.05
N GLN A 90 6.17 0.54 -8.83
CA GLN A 90 7.38 -0.29 -8.81
C GLN A 90 7.28 -1.37 -7.73
N TYR A 91 6.88 -1.00 -6.50
CA TYR A 91 6.67 -1.96 -5.42
C TYR A 91 5.65 -3.05 -5.75
N LEU A 92 4.56 -2.72 -6.44
CA LEU A 92 3.55 -3.71 -6.83
C LEU A 92 4.09 -4.76 -7.82
N HIS A 93 5.16 -4.44 -8.55
CA HIS A 93 5.79 -5.34 -9.52
C HIS A 93 7.09 -5.98 -9.02
N SER A 94 7.79 -5.36 -8.06
CA SER A 94 9.07 -5.85 -7.54
C SER A 94 9.00 -6.41 -6.12
N ALA A 95 7.94 -6.09 -5.36
CA ALA A 95 7.84 -6.25 -3.92
C ALA A 95 8.93 -5.50 -3.10
N GLU A 96 9.62 -4.54 -3.70
CA GLU A 96 10.68 -3.73 -3.09
C GLU A 96 10.27 -2.26 -3.01
N ILE A 97 10.39 -1.65 -1.82
CA ILE A 97 10.12 -0.22 -1.61
C ILE A 97 11.05 0.35 -0.55
N ASP A 98 11.70 1.45 -0.90
CA ASP A 98 12.62 2.14 0.00
C ASP A 98 11.89 3.22 0.81
N LEU A 99 11.58 2.87 2.06
CA LEU A 99 10.95 3.81 2.99
C LEU A 99 11.98 4.68 3.72
N THR A 100 11.71 5.98 3.74
CA THR A 100 12.48 7.01 4.44
C THR A 100 11.56 7.82 5.33
N ASP A 101 12.14 8.55 6.29
CA ASP A 101 11.37 9.43 7.19
C ASP A 101 10.65 10.55 6.42
N ASP A 102 11.13 10.89 5.22
CA ASP A 102 10.57 11.95 4.37
C ASP A 102 9.41 11.44 3.48
N ASN A 103 9.48 10.21 2.97
CA ASN A 103 8.48 9.69 2.03
C ASN A 103 7.36 8.85 2.68
N VAL A 104 7.60 8.25 3.85
CA VAL A 104 6.71 7.22 4.42
C VAL A 104 5.30 7.74 4.72
N GLN A 105 5.17 9.01 5.11
CA GLN A 105 3.87 9.60 5.42
C GLN A 105 3.00 9.72 4.17
N GLU A 106 3.60 10.13 3.06
CA GLU A 106 2.89 10.31 1.80
C GLU A 106 2.56 8.96 1.16
N ILE A 107 3.51 8.02 1.16
CA ILE A 107 3.27 6.63 0.71
C ILE A 107 2.13 6.00 1.51
N PHE A 108 2.11 6.19 2.84
CA PHE A 108 1.03 5.71 3.70
C PHE A 108 -0.33 6.31 3.32
N ALA A 109 -0.38 7.63 3.07
CA ALA A 109 -1.62 8.31 2.69
C ALA A 109 -2.16 7.80 1.35
N VAL A 110 -1.28 7.64 0.35
CA VAL A 110 -1.63 7.12 -0.99
C VAL A 110 -2.07 5.65 -0.90
N ALA A 111 -1.36 4.81 -0.15
CA ALA A 111 -1.71 3.42 0.06
C ALA A 111 -3.09 3.26 0.73
N ASN A 112 -3.42 4.12 1.70
CA ASN A 112 -4.74 4.14 2.32
C ASN A 112 -5.82 4.60 1.32
N ARG A 113 -5.57 5.67 0.57
CA ARG A 113 -6.51 6.22 -0.44
C ARG A 113 -6.86 5.19 -1.51
N PHE A 114 -5.85 4.54 -2.07
CA PHE A 114 -6.01 3.52 -3.11
C PHE A 114 -6.14 2.10 -2.58
N GLN A 115 -6.36 1.94 -1.28
CA GLN A 115 -6.59 0.64 -0.64
C GLN A 115 -5.56 -0.40 -1.06
N ILE A 116 -4.28 -0.17 -0.78
CA ILE A 116 -3.17 -1.08 -1.12
C ILE A 116 -2.65 -1.71 0.18
N PRO A 117 -3.18 -2.87 0.61
CA PRO A 117 -2.87 -3.48 1.91
C PRO A 117 -1.39 -3.72 2.14
N SER A 118 -0.68 -4.24 1.13
CA SER A 118 0.73 -4.59 1.24
C SER A 118 1.59 -3.37 1.55
N VAL A 119 1.43 -2.28 0.80
CA VAL A 119 2.13 -1.00 1.04
C VAL A 119 1.76 -0.41 2.40
N PHE A 120 0.47 -0.44 2.75
CA PHE A 120 -0.01 0.04 4.04
C PHE A 120 0.68 -0.70 5.20
N THR A 121 0.73 -2.03 5.15
CA THR A 121 1.42 -2.85 6.16
C THR A 121 2.91 -2.54 6.24
N VAL A 122 3.60 -2.37 5.10
CA VAL A 122 5.02 -2.03 5.10
C VAL A 122 5.27 -0.66 5.74
N CYS A 123 4.44 0.34 5.46
CA CYS A 123 4.51 1.67 6.09
C CYS A 123 4.27 1.61 7.61
N VAL A 124 3.25 0.86 8.05
CA VAL A 124 2.95 0.69 9.48
C VAL A 124 4.13 0.04 10.21
N ASN A 125 4.69 -1.03 9.64
CA ASN A 125 5.85 -1.71 10.24
C ASN A 125 7.06 -0.79 10.35
N TYR A 126 7.34 0.01 9.32
CA TYR A 126 8.42 1.00 9.34
C TYR A 126 8.23 2.02 10.46
N LEU A 127 7.03 2.62 10.54
CA LEU A 127 6.69 3.61 11.56
C LEU A 127 6.73 3.02 12.97
N GLN A 128 6.25 1.79 13.15
CA GLN A 128 6.31 1.07 14.44
C GLN A 128 7.76 0.83 14.87
N ASN A 129 8.63 0.38 13.98
CA ASN A 129 10.03 0.14 14.29
C ASN A 129 10.77 1.44 14.64
N LYS A 130 10.45 2.55 13.98
CA LYS A 130 11.00 3.87 14.34
C LYS A 130 10.54 4.34 15.71
N LEU A 131 9.27 4.11 16.05
CA LEU A 131 8.72 4.44 17.36
C LEU A 131 9.29 3.56 18.46
N SER A 132 9.41 2.24 18.26
CA SER A 132 10.00 1.34 19.25
C SER A 132 11.47 1.68 19.53
N THR A 133 12.25 1.97 18.47
CA THR A 133 13.66 2.39 18.59
C THR A 133 13.78 3.74 19.32
N ARG A 134 12.82 4.66 19.14
CA ARG A 134 12.85 5.99 19.77
C ARG A 134 12.24 6.02 21.17
N MET A 135 11.38 5.07 21.51
CA MET A 135 10.61 5.00 22.76
C MET A 135 11.18 3.97 23.76
N GLU A 136 12.50 3.94 23.94
CA GLU A 136 13.12 3.38 25.16
C GLU A 136 12.95 4.29 26.38
N ARG A 137 12.28 5.45 26.24
CA ARG A 137 11.95 6.33 27.35
C ARG A 137 10.53 6.84 27.20
N TYR A 138 9.66 6.43 28.12
CA TYR A 138 8.30 6.93 28.36
C TYR A 138 7.15 6.30 27.53
N THR A 139 6.55 5.27 28.14
CA THR A 139 5.11 4.95 28.07
C THR A 139 4.59 4.14 26.87
N CYS A 140 4.87 2.84 26.87
CA CYS A 140 4.06 1.82 26.20
C CYS A 140 2.67 1.73 26.85
N ALA A 141 1.66 2.40 26.28
CA ALA A 141 0.25 2.13 26.62
C ALA A 141 -0.78 2.41 25.50
N LEU A 142 -0.37 2.93 24.33
CA LEU A 142 -1.32 3.29 23.25
C LEU A 142 -1.06 2.58 21.92
N ILE A 143 -0.27 1.51 21.90
CA ILE A 143 0.14 0.87 20.66
C ILE A 143 -0.95 -0.11 20.22
N PHE A 144 -1.74 0.39 19.26
CA PHE A 144 -2.73 -0.25 18.41
C PHE A 144 -2.53 -1.75 18.17
N SER A 145 -3.55 -2.55 18.49
CA SER A 145 -3.71 -3.90 17.94
C SER A 145 -4.39 -3.79 16.58
N VAL A 146 -3.64 -4.03 15.50
CA VAL A 146 -4.24 -4.25 14.17
C VAL A 146 -4.77 -5.68 14.13
N GLN A 147 -6.09 -5.85 14.13
CA GLN A 147 -6.73 -7.13 13.82
C GLN A 147 -7.44 -7.01 12.47
N SER A 148 -7.04 -7.85 11.52
CA SER A 148 -7.76 -8.06 10.28
C SER A 148 -8.99 -8.94 10.54
N THR A 149 -10.20 -8.37 10.51
CA THR A 149 -11.43 -9.16 10.55
C THR A 149 -11.94 -9.43 9.13
N PRO A 150 -12.25 -10.69 8.76
CA PRO A 150 -12.94 -10.97 7.51
C PRO A 150 -14.38 -10.46 7.59
N VAL A 151 -14.79 -9.56 6.70
CA VAL A 151 -16.20 -9.25 6.49
C VAL A 151 -16.72 -10.18 5.41
N SER A 152 -17.83 -10.88 5.70
CA SER A 152 -18.59 -11.67 4.74
C SER A 152 -18.82 -10.86 3.46
N GLU A 153 -18.53 -11.46 2.30
CA GLU A 153 -18.51 -10.87 0.94
C GLU A 153 -17.19 -10.22 0.48
N GLY A 154 -16.04 -10.70 0.95
CA GLY A 154 -14.75 -10.45 0.26
C GLY A 154 -14.22 -9.01 0.32
N LYS A 155 -14.75 -8.20 1.24
CA LYS A 155 -14.25 -6.85 1.55
C LYS A 155 -13.38 -6.90 2.80
N TYR A 156 -12.11 -6.54 2.66
CA TYR A 156 -11.24 -6.27 3.81
C TYR A 156 -11.52 -4.84 4.28
N VAL A 157 -12.20 -4.69 5.41
CA VAL A 157 -12.34 -3.38 6.07
C VAL A 157 -11.19 -3.25 7.07
N PHE A 158 -10.31 -2.27 6.86
CA PHE A 158 -9.36 -1.86 7.88
C PHE A 158 -10.13 -1.04 8.92
N VAL A 159 -10.69 -1.72 9.91
CA VAL A 159 -11.37 -1.06 11.02
C VAL A 159 -10.30 -0.43 11.92
N GLN A 160 -10.22 0.89 11.90
CA GLN A 160 -9.51 1.64 12.91
C GLN A 160 -10.34 1.62 14.20
N VAL A 161 -10.12 0.62 15.06
CA VAL A 161 -10.77 0.55 16.37
C VAL A 161 -10.10 1.55 17.31
N CYS A 162 -10.61 2.78 17.34
CA CYS A 162 -10.58 3.59 18.55
C CYS A 162 -11.87 3.28 19.31
N GLN A 163 -11.78 2.50 20.38
CA GLN A 163 -12.91 2.28 21.28
C GLN A 163 -13.36 3.64 21.85
N GLY A 164 -14.57 4.08 21.48
CA GLY A 164 -15.25 5.22 22.09
C GLY A 164 -15.41 6.44 21.17
N GLN A 165 -16.57 6.47 20.48
CA GLN A 165 -17.36 7.66 20.14
C GLN A 165 -16.69 8.87 19.46
N TRP A 166 -16.26 8.85 18.19
CA TRP A 166 -15.99 10.12 17.49
C TRP A 166 -16.24 10.08 15.98
N TYR A 167 -17.25 10.83 15.53
CA TYR A 167 -17.30 11.39 14.16
C TYR A 167 -16.49 12.69 14.02
N HIS A 168 -15.67 13.07 15.02
CA HIS A 168 -14.98 14.37 15.04
C HIS A 168 -13.44 14.33 15.20
N GLN A 169 -12.79 13.16 15.19
CA GLN A 169 -11.35 13.04 15.55
C GLN A 169 -10.45 12.30 14.57
N ILE A 170 -10.79 12.24 13.27
CA ILE A 170 -9.80 11.92 12.22
C ILE A 170 -8.64 12.95 12.23
N TYR A 171 -8.91 14.18 12.66
CA TYR A 171 -7.88 15.21 12.87
C TYR A 171 -6.85 14.84 13.95
N LEU A 172 -7.13 13.95 14.90
CA LEU A 172 -6.25 13.75 16.07
C LEU A 172 -5.07 12.81 15.79
N ILE A 173 -5.18 11.85 14.88
CA ILE A 173 -4.06 10.91 14.59
C ILE A 173 -3.02 11.56 13.68
N ILE A 174 -3.47 12.36 12.70
CA ILE A 174 -2.61 13.24 11.92
C ILE A 174 -2.01 14.32 12.84
N SER A 175 -2.79 14.88 13.78
CA SER A 175 -2.27 15.86 14.74
C SER A 175 -1.27 15.25 15.73
N CYS A 176 -1.43 14.03 16.24
CA CYS A 176 -0.45 13.43 17.15
C CYS A 176 0.89 13.13 16.45
N ILE A 177 0.87 12.75 15.16
CA ILE A 177 2.08 12.53 14.36
C ILE A 177 2.75 13.87 13.96
N LEU A 178 1.97 14.90 13.61
CA LEU A 178 2.47 16.25 13.28
C LEU A 178 2.88 17.08 14.51
N PHE A 179 2.25 16.89 15.66
CA PHE A 179 2.56 17.61 16.90
C PHE A 179 3.88 17.11 17.50
N CYS A 180 4.18 15.81 17.40
CA CYS A 180 5.48 15.25 17.78
C CYS A 180 6.63 15.70 16.86
N THR A 181 6.36 16.01 15.59
CA THR A 181 7.40 16.50 14.65
C THR A 181 7.64 18.01 14.74
N LYS A 182 6.64 18.82 15.14
CA LYS A 182 6.81 20.26 15.38
C LYS A 182 7.39 20.64 16.75
N LEU A 183 7.34 19.75 17.76
CA LEU A 183 7.93 19.98 19.10
C LEU A 183 9.40 19.56 19.22
N LEU A 184 10.00 19.01 18.16
CA LEU A 184 11.41 18.57 18.11
C LEU A 184 12.28 19.43 17.15
N ARG A 185 11.81 20.63 16.79
CA ARG A 185 12.63 21.70 16.18
C ARG A 185 12.64 22.93 17.07
#